data_AF-A0A5J4S4T2-F1
#
_entry.id   AF-A0A5J4S4T2-F1
#
_cell.length_a   1.000
_cell.length_b   1.000
_cell.length_c   1.000
_cell.angle_alpha   90.00
_cell.angle_beta   90.00
_cell.angle_gamma   90.00
#
_symmetry.space_group_name_H-M   'P 1'
#
loop_
_entity.id
_entity.type
_entity.pdbx_description
1 polymer ?
#
loop_
_entity_poly.entity_id
_entity_poly.type
_entity_poly.pdbx_seq_one_letter_code
_entity_poly.pdbx_strand_id
1 'polypeptide(L)'
;MRGQTARYLDQWETINMKDFIQQGFTLQWKDNQSINNLQRQLKTIKFRGTEEEAKEYKTILEEELKENIAIPIKKEQIKWYNPTFMIKIANGKWRKILDAKALNKQIADFHFKMHDSIE
;
A
#
# COMPACT_ATOMS: atom_id res chain seq x y z
N MET A 1 -8.31 1.56 -12.35
CA MET A 1 -8.29 1.24 -10.91
C MET A 1 -9.70 0.90 -10.46
N ARG A 2 -9.99 -0.37 -10.15
CA ARG A 2 -11.31 -0.81 -9.63
C ARG A 2 -11.17 -1.43 -8.23
N GLY A 3 -10.42 -0.78 -7.35
CA GLY A 3 -10.36 -1.18 -5.92
C GLY A 3 -11.68 -0.88 -5.21
N GLN A 4 -11.91 -1.48 -4.03
CA GLN A 4 -13.13 -1.23 -3.23
C GLN A 4 -13.37 0.25 -2.93
N THR A 5 -12.31 1.05 -2.80
CA THR A 5 -12.38 2.51 -2.59
C THR A 5 -12.99 3.25 -3.78
N ALA A 6 -12.83 2.73 -5.01
CA ALA A 6 -13.43 3.32 -6.20
C ALA A 6 -14.96 3.17 -6.25
N ARG A 7 -15.55 2.29 -5.42
CA ARG A 7 -17.02 2.17 -5.31
C ARG A 7 -17.66 3.36 -4.61
N TYR A 8 -16.86 4.14 -3.88
CA TYR A 8 -17.32 5.25 -3.05
C TYR A 8 -16.79 6.59 -3.55
N LEU A 9 -16.48 6.73 -4.84
CA LEU A 9 -15.88 7.94 -5.41
C LEU A 9 -16.70 9.21 -5.10
N ASP A 10 -18.02 9.12 -5.15
CA ASP A 10 -18.91 10.25 -4.84
C ASP A 10 -18.78 10.68 -3.37
N GLN A 11 -18.60 9.73 -2.44
CA GLN A 11 -18.33 10.03 -1.03
C GLN A 11 -16.92 10.60 -0.83
N TRP A 12 -15.93 10.14 -1.58
CA TRP A 12 -14.59 10.72 -1.54
C TRP A 12 -14.54 12.14 -2.12
N GLU A 13 -15.45 12.48 -3.03
CA GLU A 13 -15.59 13.83 -3.58
C GLU A 13 -16.01 14.85 -2.51
N THR A 14 -16.87 14.46 -1.57
CA THR A 14 -17.36 15.38 -0.52
C THR A 14 -16.25 15.88 0.41
N ILE A 15 -15.12 15.16 0.48
CA ILE A 15 -13.92 15.57 1.22
C ILE A 15 -12.74 15.94 0.30
N ASN A 16 -12.99 16.21 -0.98
CA ASN A 16 -11.99 16.56 -2.00
C ASN A 16 -10.88 15.50 -2.22
N MET A 17 -11.17 14.23 -1.96
CA MET A 17 -10.22 13.10 -2.09
C MET A 17 -10.43 12.26 -3.35
N LYS A 18 -11.46 12.54 -4.16
CA LYS A 18 -11.78 11.78 -5.38
C LYS A 18 -10.59 11.68 -6.34
N ASP A 19 -9.94 12.79 -6.65
CA ASP A 19 -8.76 12.83 -7.53
C ASP A 19 -7.61 12.01 -6.96
N PHE A 20 -7.41 12.03 -5.64
CA PHE A 20 -6.38 11.25 -4.96
C PHE A 20 -6.65 9.74 -5.08
N ILE A 21 -7.90 9.31 -4.95
CA ILE A 21 -8.29 7.90 -5.12
C ILE A 21 -8.17 7.47 -6.60
N GLN A 22 -8.45 8.36 -7.55
CA GLN A 22 -8.40 8.06 -8.98
C GLN A 22 -7.00 8.09 -9.57
N GLN A 23 -6.15 9.02 -9.17
CA GLN A 23 -4.75 9.13 -9.61
C GLN A 23 -3.85 8.15 -8.86
N GLY A 24 -4.28 7.73 -7.67
CA GLY A 24 -3.53 6.87 -6.76
C GLY A 24 -2.70 7.68 -5.76
N PHE A 25 -2.10 6.95 -4.82
CA PHE A 25 -1.32 7.54 -3.74
C PHE A 25 -0.02 8.15 -4.27
N THR A 26 0.04 9.48 -4.37
CA THR A 26 1.27 10.20 -4.70
C THR A 26 2.04 10.49 -3.40
N LEU A 27 3.16 9.78 -3.21
CA LEU A 27 4.05 9.97 -2.07
C LEU A 27 4.69 11.36 -2.12
N GLN A 28 4.41 12.20 -1.13
CA GLN A 28 5.21 13.39 -0.87
C GLN A 28 6.32 13.04 0.11
N TRP A 29 7.57 13.31 -0.27
CA TRP A 29 8.72 13.09 0.61
C TRP A 29 8.79 14.17 1.68
N LYS A 30 9.21 13.81 2.89
CA LYS A 30 9.40 14.76 3.98
C LYS A 30 10.50 15.79 3.66
N ASP A 31 11.60 15.33 3.06
CA ASP A 31 12.72 16.15 2.66
C ASP A 31 13.51 15.48 1.51
N ASN A 32 14.47 16.22 0.93
CA ASN A 32 15.34 15.72 -0.15
C ASN A 32 16.24 14.53 0.27
N GLN A 33 16.44 14.32 1.58
CA GLN A 33 17.25 13.21 2.08
C GLN A 33 16.44 11.93 2.28
N SER A 34 15.11 12.01 2.27
CA SER A 34 14.19 10.93 2.61
C SER A 34 14.37 9.69 1.73
N ILE A 35 14.54 9.89 0.42
CA ILE A 35 14.82 8.80 -0.53
C ILE A 35 16.15 8.13 -0.21
N ASN A 36 17.20 8.92 0.04
CA ASN A 36 18.53 8.40 0.34
C ASN A 36 18.54 7.62 1.67
N ASN A 37 17.78 8.08 2.67
CA ASN A 37 17.63 7.42 3.95
C ASN A 37 16.95 6.05 3.81
N LEU A 38 15.90 5.96 2.96
CA LEU A 38 15.30 4.67 2.62
C LEU A 38 16.29 3.78 1.88
N GLN A 39 16.90 4.27 0.80
CA GLN A 39 17.79 3.44 -0.01
C GLN A 39 18.99 2.88 0.78
N ARG A 40 19.53 3.62 1.76
CA ARG A 40 20.56 3.10 2.68
C ARG A 40 20.09 1.92 3.54
N GLN A 41 18.79 1.86 3.85
CA GLN A 41 18.17 0.78 4.60
C GLN A 41 17.73 -0.38 3.69
N LEU A 42 17.84 -0.22 2.36
CA LEU A 42 17.36 -1.20 1.39
C LEU A 42 18.27 -2.43 1.45
N LYS A 43 17.82 -3.44 2.19
CA LYS A 43 18.42 -4.77 2.19
C LYS A 43 17.59 -5.65 1.27
N THR A 44 18.20 -6.62 0.61
CA THR A 44 17.46 -7.68 -0.10
C THR A 44 16.60 -8.41 0.93
N ILE A 45 15.30 -8.14 0.93
CA ILE A 45 14.36 -8.79 1.85
C ILE A 45 13.95 -10.11 1.21
N LYS A 46 14.46 -11.22 1.77
CA LYS A 46 13.87 -12.53 1.48
C LYS A 46 12.51 -12.60 2.18
N PHE A 47 11.51 -13.15 1.50
CA PHE A 47 10.26 -13.51 2.14
C PHE A 47 10.55 -14.47 3.30
N ARG A 48 10.00 -14.17 4.48
CA ARG A 48 10.15 -14.97 5.69
C ARG A 48 8.77 -15.46 6.10
N GLY A 49 8.35 -16.56 5.49
CA GLY A 49 7.06 -17.19 5.77
C GLY A 49 7.09 -18.68 5.44
N THR A 50 6.04 -19.38 5.83
CA THR A 50 5.83 -20.79 5.51
C THR A 50 5.48 -20.99 4.03
N GLU A 51 5.52 -22.23 3.55
CA GLU A 51 5.09 -22.57 2.20
C GLU A 51 3.60 -22.25 1.98
N GLU A 52 2.75 -22.49 3.00
CA GLU A 52 1.33 -22.11 2.98
C GLU A 52 1.17 -20.60 2.81
N GLU A 53 1.90 -19.80 3.59
CA GLU A 53 1.88 -18.34 3.49
C GLU A 53 2.33 -17.83 2.13
N ALA A 54 3.38 -18.45 1.55
CA ALA A 54 3.86 -18.09 0.22
C ALA A 54 2.83 -18.39 -0.87
N LYS A 55 2.14 -19.52 -0.77
CA LYS A 55 1.07 -19.92 -1.70
C LYS A 55 -0.11 -18.94 -1.65
N GLU A 56 -0.56 -18.62 -0.44
CA GLU A 56 -1.69 -17.71 -0.22
C GLU A 56 -1.35 -16.27 -0.62
N TYR A 57 -0.12 -15.83 -0.33
CA TYR A 57 0.40 -14.56 -0.83
C TYR A 57 0.32 -14.48 -2.37
N LYS A 58 0.74 -15.56 -3.06
CA LYS A 58 0.71 -15.62 -4.52
C LYS A 58 -0.73 -15.51 -5.05
N THR A 59 -1.68 -16.25 -4.47
CA THR A 59 -3.10 -16.18 -4.83
C THR A 59 -3.65 -14.75 -4.69
N ILE A 60 -3.40 -14.10 -3.55
CA ILE A 60 -3.86 -12.73 -3.30
C ILE A 60 -3.23 -11.74 -4.29
N LEU A 61 -1.93 -11.89 -4.60
CA LEU A 61 -1.25 -11.03 -5.56
C LEU A 61 -1.82 -11.20 -6.98
N GLU A 62 -2.13 -12.42 -7.40
CA GLU A 62 -2.76 -12.68 -8.70
C GLU A 62 -4.14 -12.03 -8.81
N GLU A 63 -4.94 -12.07 -7.74
CA GLU A 63 -6.23 -11.37 -7.67
C GLU A 63 -6.06 -9.85 -7.75
N GLU A 64 -5.14 -9.27 -6.98
CA GLU A 64 -4.86 -7.83 -7.01
C GLU A 64 -4.37 -7.34 -8.38
N LEU A 65 -3.57 -8.14 -9.09
CA LEU A 65 -3.15 -7.86 -10.45
C LEU A 65 -4.34 -7.90 -11.42
N LYS A 66 -5.21 -8.91 -11.30
CA LYS A 66 -6.42 -9.06 -12.13
C LYS A 66 -7.40 -7.91 -11.90
N GLU A 67 -7.54 -7.44 -10.66
CA GLU A 67 -8.40 -6.30 -10.30
C GLU A 67 -7.76 -4.93 -10.59
N ASN A 68 -6.53 -4.90 -11.08
CA ASN A 68 -5.75 -3.68 -11.32
C ASN A 68 -5.59 -2.82 -10.04
N ILE A 69 -5.46 -3.50 -8.90
CA ILE A 69 -5.07 -2.91 -7.62
C ILE A 69 -3.54 -2.78 -7.57
N ALA A 70 -2.82 -3.79 -8.06
CA ALA A 70 -1.37 -3.78 -8.23
C ALA A 70 -1.00 -3.78 -9.73
N ILE A 71 0.18 -3.25 -10.04
CA ILE A 71 0.76 -3.30 -11.40
C ILE A 71 2.20 -3.82 -11.33
N PRO A 72 2.64 -4.64 -12.29
CA PRO A 72 4.04 -5.04 -12.38
C PRO A 72 4.88 -3.84 -12.79
N ILE A 73 6.00 -3.64 -12.11
CA ILE A 73 6.99 -2.59 -12.41
C ILE A 73 8.36 -3.21 -12.67
N LYS A 74 9.19 -2.56 -13.49
CA LYS A 74 10.54 -3.05 -13.77
C LYS A 74 11.44 -2.85 -12.54
N LYS A 75 12.43 -3.72 -12.36
CA LYS A 75 13.33 -3.69 -11.19
C LYS A 75 14.05 -2.36 -11.05
N GLU A 76 14.39 -1.72 -12.16
CA GLU A 76 15.10 -0.44 -12.22
C GLU A 76 14.23 0.74 -11.77
N GLN A 77 12.90 0.57 -11.81
CA GLN A 77 11.94 1.55 -11.32
C GLN A 77 11.70 1.44 -9.80
N ILE A 78 12.11 0.32 -9.18
CA ILE A 78 11.89 0.08 -7.75
C ILE A 78 12.78 1.00 -6.93
N LYS A 79 12.15 1.87 -6.13
CA LYS A 79 12.85 2.75 -5.18
C LYS A 79 12.98 2.14 -3.79
N TRP A 80 12.07 1.25 -3.42
CA TRP A 80 11.98 0.67 -2.09
C TRP A 80 11.21 -0.66 -2.10
N TYR A 81 11.56 -1.58 -1.21
CA TYR A 81 10.79 -2.80 -0.95
C TYR A 81 10.23 -2.75 0.47
N ASN A 82 8.92 -2.82 0.62
CA ASN A 82 8.30 -3.01 1.93
C ASN A 82 8.32 -4.51 2.29
N PRO A 83 8.78 -4.89 3.49
CA PRO A 83 8.55 -6.23 4.01
C PRO A 83 7.05 -6.55 3.95
N THR A 84 6.72 -7.78 3.57
CA THR A 84 5.33 -8.24 3.51
C THR A 84 5.19 -9.51 4.32
N PHE A 85 4.11 -9.61 5.09
CA PHE A 85 3.79 -10.80 5.87
C PHE A 85 2.31 -11.14 5.74
N MET A 86 2.01 -12.41 5.97
CA MET A 86 0.67 -12.97 5.91
C MET A 86 0.14 -13.18 7.33
N ILE A 87 -1.12 -12.85 7.57
CA ILE A 87 -1.81 -13.18 8.82
C ILE A 87 -3.12 -13.89 8.54
N LYS A 88 -3.50 -14.86 9.37
CA LYS A 88 -4.88 -15.37 9.42
C LYS A 88 -5.72 -14.44 10.28
N ILE A 89 -6.84 -13.98 9.75
CA ILE A 89 -7.86 -13.26 10.54
C ILE A 89 -8.87 -14.24 11.13
N ALA A 90 -9.71 -13.78 12.07
CA ALA A 90 -10.60 -14.63 12.87
C ALA A 90 -11.55 -15.55 12.07
N ASN A 91 -11.90 -15.17 10.84
CA ASN A 91 -12.73 -15.99 9.94
C ASN A 91 -11.94 -17.04 9.13
N GLY A 92 -10.66 -17.26 9.46
CA GLY A 92 -9.78 -18.21 8.79
C GLY A 92 -9.18 -17.72 7.46
N LYS A 93 -9.58 -16.55 6.96
CA LYS A 93 -9.01 -15.99 5.72
C LYS A 93 -7.62 -15.42 5.95
N TRP A 94 -6.81 -15.45 4.90
CA TRP A 94 -5.50 -14.82 4.87
C TRP A 94 -5.59 -13.34 4.52
N ARG A 95 -4.69 -12.54 5.10
CA ARG A 95 -4.52 -11.12 4.80
C ARG A 95 -3.05 -10.81 4.57
N LYS A 96 -2.76 -10.17 3.44
CA LYS A 96 -1.45 -9.60 3.12
C LYS A 96 -1.27 -8.27 3.84
N ILE A 97 -0.16 -8.09 4.54
CA ILE A 97 0.18 -6.82 5.23
C ILE A 97 1.56 -6.35 4.78
N LEU A 98 1.62 -5.11 4.29
CA LEU A 98 2.86 -4.40 4.00
C LEU A 98 3.35 -3.68 5.27
N ASP A 99 4.57 -3.96 5.71
CA ASP A 99 5.22 -3.18 6.76
C ASP A 99 5.76 -1.86 6.17
N ALA A 100 4.94 -0.81 6.30
CA ALA A 100 5.26 0.52 5.83
C ALA A 100 5.95 1.40 6.88
N LYS A 101 6.36 0.87 8.06
CA LYS A 101 6.90 1.72 9.16
C LYS A 101 8.11 2.56 8.73
N ALA A 102 9.02 1.99 7.95
CA ALA A 102 10.20 2.70 7.46
C ALA A 102 9.80 3.78 6.43
N LEU A 103 8.90 3.43 5.51
CA LEU A 103 8.37 4.35 4.51
C LEU A 103 7.64 5.54 5.17
N ASN A 104 6.76 5.26 6.14
CA ASN A 104 5.95 6.26 6.82
C ASN A 104 6.79 7.32 7.58
N LYS A 105 8.02 6.99 7.99
CA LYS A 105 8.93 7.97 8.62
C LYS A 105 9.53 8.98 7.65
N GLN A 106 9.45 8.71 6.34
CA GLN A 106 10.14 9.44 5.28
C GLN A 106 9.16 10.18 4.35
N ILE A 107 7.86 9.93 4.51
CA ILE A 107 6.80 10.65 3.79
C ILE A 107 6.34 11.85 4.62
N ALA A 108 5.84 12.87 3.96
CA ALA A 108 5.23 14.03 4.59
C ALA A 108 3.83 13.66 5.11
N ASP A 109 3.49 14.17 6.29
CA ASP A 109 2.15 14.02 6.86
C ASP A 109 1.20 15.02 6.21
N PHE A 110 0.03 14.54 5.79
CA PHE A 110 -1.05 15.38 5.30
C PHE A 110 -2.16 15.46 6.35
N HIS A 111 -2.48 16.68 6.80
CA HIS A 111 -3.55 16.90 7.75
C HIS A 111 -4.88 17.05 7.01
N PHE A 112 -5.82 16.16 7.32
CA PHE A 112 -7.21 16.29 6.90
C PHE A 112 -8.13 16.10 8.09
N LYS A 113 -9.27 16.77 8.09
CA LYS A 113 -10.32 16.56 9.08
C LYS A 113 -11.32 15.58 8.49
N MET A 114 -11.48 14.42 9.12
CA MET A 114 -12.71 13.66 8.93
C MET A 114 -13.77 14.31 9.80
N HIS A 115 -14.81 14.85 9.18
CA HIS A 115 -16.01 15.18 9.93
C HIS A 115 -16.68 13.86 10.29
N ASP A 116 -16.94 13.65 11.58
CA ASP A 116 -17.86 12.59 11.98
C ASP A 116 -19.16 12.85 11.21
N SER A 117 -19.63 11.84 10.48
CA SER A 117 -20.88 11.90 9.76
C SER A 117 -21.97 12.34 10.75
N ILE A 118 -22.52 13.53 10.56
CA ILE A 118 -23.73 13.94 11.26
C ILE A 118 -24.82 13.03 10.70
N GLU A 119 -25.33 12.13 11.54
CA GLU A 119 -26.52 11.31 11.25
C GLU A 119 -27.74 12.18 10.90
#